data_AF-A0A2S6NBL7-F1
#
_entry.id   AF-A0A2S6NBL7-F1
#
_cell.length_a   1.000
_cell.length_b   1.000
_cell.length_c   1.000
_cell.angle_alpha   90.00
_cell.angle_beta   90.00
_cell.angle_gamma   90.00
#
_symmetry.space_group_name_H-M   'P 1'
#
loop_
_entity.id
_entity.type
_entity.pdbx_description
1 polymer ?
#
loop_
_entity_poly.entity_id
_entity_poly.type
_entity_poly.pdbx_seq_one_letter_code
_entity_poly.pdbx_strand_id
1 'polypeptide(L)'
;MDETFIPLRLKAWSQTAYGLLIAIQKLKRSKPNGDINVSEIIESIMNGQESRIGFKSAIKTKHIKRKSITYSIKDGAAQKLFEDAVRLLVADLVVLFDDLSSEILAANGFLNVPNDPGSKATFLLARLKEKVEKEETIIRLKAKNEHIAKKETALKVWSAIGMIELIAIRNIIVHNKGVWNETAINLLAKSGVVTLPNIGSCVQFTMSDLLMYRRAVRTLLNKAMSLRPGDCDT
;
A
#
# COMPACT_ATOMS: atom_id res chain seq x y z
N MET A 1 5.08 -15.69 18.20
CA MET A 1 4.92 -14.30 17.73
C MET A 1 3.46 -13.94 17.98
N ASP A 2 3.18 -12.83 18.66
CA ASP A 2 1.81 -12.47 19.05
C ASP A 2 1.01 -12.08 17.80
N GLU A 3 -0.06 -12.84 17.48
CA GLU A 3 -0.90 -12.63 16.28
C GLU A 3 -1.52 -11.22 16.24
N THR A 4 -1.50 -10.49 17.36
CA THR A 4 -2.00 -9.12 17.47
C THR A 4 -1.07 -8.04 16.90
N PHE A 5 0.21 -8.34 16.67
CA PHE A 5 1.23 -7.34 16.32
C PHE A 5 1.10 -6.80 14.88
N ILE A 6 0.82 -7.68 13.92
CA ILE A 6 0.70 -7.32 12.48
C ILE A 6 -0.53 -6.42 12.23
N PRO A 7 -1.73 -6.71 12.76
CA PRO A 7 -2.88 -5.81 12.68
C PRO A 7 -2.61 -4.43 13.28
N LEU A 8 -1.84 -4.35 14.37
CA LEU A 8 -1.50 -3.10 15.05
C LEU A 8 -0.61 -2.20 14.18
N ARG A 9 0.44 -2.77 13.56
CA ARG A 9 1.34 -2.05 12.65
C ARG A 9 0.62 -1.49 11.43
N LEU A 10 -0.26 -2.29 10.81
CA LEU A 10 -1.06 -1.87 9.67
C LEU A 10 -2.05 -0.74 10.04
N LYS A 11 -2.62 -0.79 11.26
CA LYS A 11 -3.49 0.24 11.81
C LYS A 11 -2.72 1.54 12.08
N ALA A 12 -1.55 1.46 12.71
CA ALA A 12 -0.70 2.61 13.00
C ALA A 12 -0.26 3.34 11.72
N TRP A 13 0.26 2.60 10.73
CA TRP A 13 0.64 3.17 9.44
C TRP A 13 -0.56 3.83 8.74
N SER A 14 -1.73 3.19 8.78
CA SER A 14 -2.95 3.76 8.22
C SER A 14 -3.31 5.09 8.86
N GLN A 15 -3.23 5.20 10.18
CA GLN A 15 -3.52 6.44 10.91
C GLN A 15 -2.53 7.55 10.54
N THR A 16 -1.23 7.23 10.46
CA THR A 16 -0.19 8.19 10.06
C THR A 16 -0.38 8.67 8.63
N ALA A 17 -0.67 7.77 7.69
CA ALA A 17 -1.00 8.13 6.31
C ALA A 17 -2.24 9.04 6.24
N TYR A 18 -3.33 8.71 6.94
CA TYR A 18 -4.51 9.59 7.00
C TYR A 18 -4.19 10.96 7.61
N GLY A 19 -3.38 11.02 8.68
CA GLY A 19 -2.95 12.26 9.31
C GLY A 19 -2.18 13.17 8.33
N LEU A 20 -1.21 12.60 7.61
CA LEU A 20 -0.44 13.30 6.57
C LEU A 20 -1.34 13.78 5.43
N LEU A 21 -2.27 12.94 4.98
CA LEU A 21 -3.17 13.28 3.88
C LEU A 21 -4.16 14.37 4.25
N ILE A 22 -4.75 14.32 5.45
CA ILE A 22 -5.62 15.37 5.98
C ILE A 22 -4.85 16.69 6.12
N ALA A 23 -3.62 16.62 6.61
CA ALA A 23 -2.72 17.75 6.70
C ALA A 23 -2.50 18.42 5.33
N ILE A 24 -2.12 17.64 4.31
CA ILE A 24 -1.87 18.19 2.97
C ILE A 24 -3.17 18.67 2.31
N GLN A 25 -4.30 18.01 2.54
CA GLN A 25 -5.58 18.48 2.02
C GLN A 25 -6.05 19.78 2.67
N LYS A 26 -5.79 19.97 3.97
CA LYS A 26 -5.97 21.26 4.64
C LYS A 26 -5.04 22.32 4.04
N LEU A 27 -3.81 21.95 3.68
CA LEU A 27 -2.91 22.87 2.98
C LEU A 27 -3.50 23.31 1.64
N LYS A 28 -3.99 22.37 0.82
CA LYS A 28 -4.57 22.65 -0.51
C LYS A 28 -5.84 23.52 -0.47
N ARG A 29 -6.66 23.41 0.58
CA ARG A 29 -7.93 24.16 0.71
C ARG A 29 -7.78 25.56 1.32
N SER A 30 -6.59 25.89 1.80
CA SER A 30 -6.33 27.21 2.38
C SER A 30 -6.21 28.27 1.27
N LYS A 31 -6.56 29.52 1.59
CA LYS A 31 -6.71 30.59 0.60
C LYS A 31 -5.37 30.88 -0.12
N PRO A 32 -5.37 31.17 -1.44
CA PRO A 32 -4.15 31.45 -2.23
C PRO A 32 -3.28 32.59 -1.68
N ASN A 33 -3.87 33.51 -0.91
CA ASN A 33 -3.20 34.66 -0.30
C ASN A 33 -3.05 34.53 1.23
N GLY A 34 -3.19 33.33 1.79
CA GLY A 34 -3.01 33.08 3.22
C GLY A 34 -1.74 32.29 3.48
N ASP A 35 -0.91 32.75 4.41
CA ASP A 35 0.20 31.96 4.93
C ASP A 35 -0.36 30.80 5.77
N ILE A 36 0.03 29.58 5.44
CA ILE A 36 -0.31 28.42 6.26
C ILE A 36 0.81 28.14 7.22
N ASN A 37 0.47 28.06 8.51
CA ASN A 37 1.40 27.66 9.53
C ASN A 37 1.55 26.13 9.56
N VAL A 38 2.55 25.61 8.85
CA VAL A 38 2.79 24.16 8.75
C VAL A 38 3.28 23.58 10.08
N SER A 39 3.88 24.40 10.96
CA SER A 39 4.38 23.93 12.26
C SER A 39 3.27 23.39 13.17
N GLU A 40 2.06 23.96 13.14
CA GLU A 40 0.92 23.46 13.93
C GLU A 40 0.38 22.13 13.40
N ILE A 41 0.44 21.94 12.09
CA ILE A 41 0.06 20.68 11.44
C ILE A 41 1.07 19.59 11.78
N ILE A 42 2.37 19.91 11.71
CA ILE A 42 3.45 19.00 12.08
C ILE A 42 3.38 18.62 13.57
N GLU A 43 3.20 19.60 14.47
CA GLU A 43 3.01 19.33 15.91
C GLU A 43 1.79 18.43 16.15
N SER A 44 0.67 18.67 15.46
CA SER A 44 -0.52 17.81 15.59
C SER A 44 -0.27 16.37 15.12
N ILE A 45 0.61 16.14 14.15
CA ILE A 45 0.99 14.79 13.70
C ILE A 45 2.00 14.17 14.67
N MET A 46 3.00 14.94 15.11
CA MET A 46 4.08 14.48 16.00
C MET A 46 3.58 14.17 17.42
N ASN A 47 2.63 14.93 17.94
CA ASN A 47 2.06 14.71 19.27
C ASN A 47 1.25 13.40 19.37
N GLY A 48 0.92 12.78 18.22
CA GLY A 48 0.18 11.53 18.17
C GLY A 48 1.05 10.27 18.25
N GLN A 49 2.37 10.36 18.05
CA GLN A 49 3.24 9.18 17.94
C GLN A 49 4.59 9.38 18.65
N GLU A 50 4.83 8.66 19.74
CA GLU A 50 6.17 8.54 20.31
C GLU A 50 7.06 7.70 19.40
N SER A 51 8.18 8.27 18.96
CA SER A 51 9.21 7.52 18.24
C SER A 51 9.97 6.60 19.19
N ARG A 52 9.81 5.28 19.03
CA ARG A 52 10.51 4.24 19.79
C ARG A 52 11.49 3.49 18.91
N ILE A 53 12.50 4.22 18.42
CA ILE A 53 13.52 3.66 17.52
C ILE A 53 14.50 2.70 18.19
N GLY A 54 14.49 2.59 19.53
CA GLY A 54 15.31 1.61 20.26
C GLY A 54 16.81 1.95 20.36
N PHE A 55 17.24 3.07 19.77
CA PHE A 55 18.61 3.59 19.88
C PHE A 55 18.60 5.11 20.06
N LYS A 56 19.71 5.66 20.55
CA LYS A 56 19.91 7.12 20.59
C LYS A 56 20.34 7.60 19.21
N SER A 57 19.46 8.35 18.54
CA SER A 57 19.81 8.96 17.26
C SER A 57 20.93 10.00 17.44
N ALA A 58 21.93 9.97 16.57
CA ALA A 58 22.93 11.04 16.47
C ALA A 58 22.34 12.34 15.89
N ILE A 59 21.17 12.24 15.25
CA ILE A 59 20.42 13.38 14.72
C ILE A 59 19.72 14.07 15.89
N LYS A 60 20.19 15.27 16.24
CA LYS A 60 19.58 16.07 17.30
C LYS A 60 18.16 16.47 16.92
N THR A 61 17.21 16.25 17.82
CA THR A 61 15.86 16.78 17.70
C THR A 61 15.92 18.31 17.65
N LYS A 62 15.48 18.92 16.55
CA LYS A 62 15.31 20.37 16.47
C LYS A 62 13.87 20.72 16.83
N HIS A 63 13.70 21.57 17.84
CA HIS A 63 12.40 22.20 18.06
C HIS A 63 12.08 23.13 16.89
N ILE A 64 10.98 22.85 16.20
CA ILE A 64 10.40 23.74 15.19
C ILE A 64 9.68 24.85 15.97
N LYS A 65 10.09 26.10 15.79
CA LYS A 65 9.41 27.22 16.45
C LYS A 65 8.03 27.43 15.81
N ARG A 66 7.02 27.76 16.61
CA ARG A 66 5.68 28.07 16.09
C ARG A 66 5.78 29.23 15.08
N LYS A 67 5.12 29.08 13.92
CA LYS A 67 5.19 30.01 12.77
C LYS A 67 6.56 30.08 12.07
N SER A 68 7.53 29.20 12.37
CA SER A 68 8.83 29.23 11.69
C SER A 68 8.80 28.66 10.28
N ILE A 69 7.72 27.97 9.92
CA ILE A 69 7.51 27.42 8.58
C ILE A 69 6.20 27.99 8.06
N THR A 70 6.31 29.05 7.26
CA THR A 70 5.22 29.61 6.47
C THR A 70 5.38 29.14 5.03
N TYR A 71 4.32 28.53 4.49
CA TYR A 71 4.28 28.15 3.08
C TYR A 71 3.44 29.17 2.31
N SER A 72 4.06 29.86 1.35
CA SER A 72 3.35 30.71 0.41
C SER A 72 2.75 29.85 -0.69
N ILE A 73 1.43 29.90 -0.85
CA ILE A 73 0.71 29.17 -1.91
C ILE A 73 0.74 30.00 -3.19
N LYS A 74 1.94 30.30 -3.71
CA LYS A 74 2.08 30.85 -5.07
C LYS A 74 2.31 29.70 -6.05
N ASP A 75 1.54 29.70 -7.14
CA ASP A 75 1.56 28.82 -8.31
C ASP A 75 2.06 27.38 -8.11
N GLY A 76 1.12 26.43 -7.98
CA GLY A 76 1.35 25.00 -8.23
C GLY A 76 2.23 24.24 -7.22
N ALA A 77 3.01 24.91 -6.37
CA ALA A 77 3.92 24.27 -5.43
C ALA A 77 3.21 23.33 -4.43
N ALA A 78 2.03 23.73 -3.94
CA ALA A 78 1.21 22.89 -3.07
C ALA A 78 0.65 21.66 -3.79
N GLN A 79 0.30 21.79 -5.08
CA GLN A 79 -0.17 20.68 -5.90
C GLN A 79 0.95 19.68 -6.17
N LYS A 80 2.15 20.16 -6.50
CA LYS A 80 3.34 19.32 -6.68
C LYS A 80 3.73 18.59 -5.40
N LEU A 81 3.73 19.28 -4.26
CA LEU A 81 3.98 18.67 -2.95
C LEU A 81 2.95 17.58 -2.61
N PHE A 82 1.69 17.80 -2.95
CA PHE A 82 0.65 16.78 -2.80
C PHE A 82 0.92 15.56 -3.67
N GLU A 83 1.26 15.75 -4.94
CA GLU A 83 1.60 14.65 -5.85
C GLU A 83 2.82 13.86 -5.39
N ASP A 84 3.88 14.55 -4.95
CA ASP A 84 5.10 13.92 -4.43
C ASP A 84 4.83 13.16 -3.11
N ALA A 85 3.99 13.69 -2.22
CA ALA A 85 3.58 13.00 -1.01
C ALA A 85 2.75 11.74 -1.30
N VAL A 86 1.84 11.79 -2.28
CA VAL A 86 1.09 10.59 -2.72
C VAL A 86 2.05 9.55 -3.29
N ARG A 87 3.03 9.93 -4.11
CA ARG A 87 4.05 9.02 -4.65
C ARG A 87 4.89 8.38 -3.55
N LEU A 88 5.29 9.15 -2.53
CA LEU A 88 6.00 8.62 -1.36
C LEU A 88 5.17 7.56 -0.64
N LEU A 89 3.91 7.87 -0.32
CA LEU A 89 3.01 6.94 0.38
C LEU A 89 2.72 5.66 -0.43
N VAL A 90 2.63 5.78 -1.76
CA VAL A 90 2.53 4.63 -2.68
C VAL A 90 3.77 3.74 -2.60
N ALA A 91 4.97 4.33 -2.59
CA ALA A 91 6.22 3.58 -2.47
C ALA A 91 6.34 2.88 -1.11
N ASP A 92 5.97 3.58 -0.03
CA ASP A 92 6.00 3.05 1.34
C ASP A 92 5.02 1.88 1.55
N LEU A 93 3.86 1.89 0.89
CA LEU A 93 2.92 0.76 0.92
C LEU A 93 3.56 -0.55 0.44
N VAL A 94 4.42 -0.49 -0.58
CA VAL A 94 5.12 -1.69 -1.08
C VAL A 94 6.14 -2.20 -0.07
N VAL A 95 6.88 -1.30 0.58
CA VAL A 95 7.84 -1.67 1.63
C VAL A 95 7.12 -2.33 2.80
N LEU A 96 6.00 -1.75 3.24
CA LEU A 96 5.20 -2.30 4.32
C LEU A 96 4.59 -3.66 3.96
N PHE A 97 4.13 -3.83 2.72
CA PHE A 97 3.69 -5.14 2.24
C PHE A 97 4.84 -6.15 2.26
N ASP A 98 6.02 -5.78 1.77
CA ASP A 98 7.18 -6.67 1.67
C ASP A 98 7.60 -7.23 3.03
N ASP A 99 7.67 -6.35 4.02
CA ASP A 99 8.02 -6.69 5.40
C ASP A 99 6.95 -7.59 6.05
N LEU A 100 5.69 -7.15 6.06
CA LEU A 100 4.60 -7.88 6.71
C LEU A 100 4.30 -9.22 6.02
N SER A 101 4.38 -9.29 4.69
CA SER A 101 4.15 -10.55 3.98
C SER A 101 5.23 -11.60 4.31
N SER A 102 6.48 -11.17 4.52
CA SER A 102 7.56 -12.06 4.96
C SER A 102 7.27 -12.64 6.34
N GLU A 103 6.88 -11.78 7.29
CA GLU A 103 6.49 -12.20 8.65
C GLU A 103 5.31 -13.18 8.62
N ILE A 104 4.25 -12.87 7.86
CA ILE A 104 3.05 -13.72 7.75
C ILE A 104 3.40 -15.08 7.15
N LEU A 105 4.14 -15.09 6.03
CA LEU A 105 4.47 -16.33 5.34
C LEU A 105 5.40 -17.21 6.18
N ALA A 106 6.38 -16.62 6.86
CA ALA A 106 7.24 -17.34 7.80
C ALA A 106 6.43 -17.90 8.98
N ALA A 107 5.52 -17.11 9.57
CA ALA A 107 4.66 -17.54 10.66
C ALA A 107 3.71 -18.68 10.24
N ASN A 108 3.28 -18.70 8.98
CA ASN A 108 2.49 -19.77 8.43
C ASN A 108 3.31 -21.02 8.06
N GLY A 109 4.64 -20.99 8.17
CA GLY A 109 5.51 -22.14 7.89
C GLY A 109 5.94 -22.29 6.43
N PHE A 110 5.83 -21.24 5.61
CA PHE A 110 6.40 -21.25 4.26
C PHE A 110 7.92 -21.06 4.35
N LEU A 111 8.69 -22.05 3.89
CA LEU A 111 10.16 -22.06 3.95
C LEU A 111 10.83 -21.44 2.71
N ASN A 112 10.15 -21.48 1.56
CA ASN A 112 10.65 -20.98 0.27
C ASN A 112 9.90 -19.72 -0.17
N VAL A 113 9.86 -18.71 0.70
CA VAL A 113 9.22 -17.43 0.39
C VAL A 113 10.13 -16.63 -0.54
N PRO A 114 9.62 -16.07 -1.65
CA PRO A 114 10.43 -15.19 -2.50
C PRO A 114 10.94 -13.98 -1.73
N ASN A 115 12.08 -13.40 -2.12
CA ASN A 115 12.70 -12.31 -1.35
C ASN A 115 12.24 -10.91 -1.77
N ASP A 116 11.76 -10.73 -3.00
CA ASP A 116 11.31 -9.43 -3.50
C ASP A 116 9.77 -9.31 -3.46
N PRO A 117 9.22 -8.09 -3.33
CA PRO A 117 7.78 -7.88 -3.19
C PRO A 117 6.98 -8.33 -4.42
N GLY A 118 7.56 -8.22 -5.63
CA GLY A 118 6.93 -8.65 -6.89
C GLY A 118 6.65 -10.15 -6.90
N SER A 119 7.69 -10.92 -6.61
CA SER A 119 7.60 -12.37 -6.52
C SER A 119 6.72 -12.81 -5.34
N LYS A 120 6.76 -12.13 -4.18
CA LYS A 120 5.84 -12.41 -3.05
C LYS A 120 4.38 -12.19 -3.43
N ALA A 121 4.05 -11.08 -4.10
CA ALA A 121 2.69 -10.80 -4.53
C ALA A 121 2.19 -11.83 -5.56
N THR A 122 3.05 -12.23 -6.49
CA THR A 122 2.75 -13.27 -7.49
C THR A 122 2.56 -14.64 -6.84
N PHE A 123 3.41 -14.99 -5.87
CA PHE A 123 3.30 -16.20 -5.07
C PHE A 123 1.97 -16.25 -4.32
N LEU A 124 1.60 -15.17 -3.62
CA LEU A 124 0.33 -15.07 -2.92
C LEU A 124 -0.87 -15.16 -3.87
N LEU A 125 -0.79 -14.53 -5.05
CA LEU A 125 -1.83 -14.63 -6.08
C LEU A 125 -2.07 -16.09 -6.50
N ALA A 126 -0.99 -16.83 -6.78
CA ALA A 126 -1.08 -18.23 -7.18
C ALA A 126 -1.74 -19.08 -6.07
N ARG A 127 -1.27 -18.97 -4.83
CA ARG A 127 -1.81 -19.70 -3.68
C ARG A 127 -3.28 -19.38 -3.41
N LEU A 128 -3.66 -18.11 -3.53
CA LEU A 128 -5.06 -17.70 -3.35
C LEU A 128 -5.96 -18.22 -4.47
N LYS A 129 -5.48 -18.28 -5.71
CA LYS A 129 -6.22 -18.89 -6.84
C LYS A 129 -6.42 -20.39 -6.64
N GLU A 130 -5.38 -21.12 -6.25
CA GLU A 130 -5.47 -22.56 -5.95
C GLU A 130 -6.49 -22.84 -4.84
N LYS A 131 -6.43 -22.08 -3.74
CA LYS A 131 -7.39 -22.21 -2.63
C LYS A 131 -8.82 -21.92 -3.08
N VAL A 132 -9.00 -20.90 -3.92
CA VAL A 132 -10.30 -20.57 -4.52
C VAL A 132 -10.84 -21.71 -5.37
N GLU A 133 -10.03 -22.32 -6.23
CA GLU A 133 -10.47 -23.38 -7.14
C GLU A 133 -10.99 -24.62 -6.37
N LYS A 134 -10.27 -24.98 -5.29
CA LYS A 134 -10.71 -26.03 -4.35
C LYS A 134 -12.02 -25.66 -3.64
N GLU A 135 -12.13 -24.44 -3.13
CA GLU A 135 -13.33 -23.93 -2.47
C GLU A 135 -14.54 -23.89 -3.42
N GLU A 136 -14.36 -23.47 -4.67
CA GLU A 136 -15.43 -23.38 -5.66
C GLU A 136 -16.01 -24.76 -6.03
N THR A 137 -15.17 -25.78 -6.09
CA THR A 137 -15.62 -27.17 -6.33
C THR A 137 -16.53 -27.64 -5.19
N ILE A 138 -16.19 -27.32 -3.94
CA ILE A 138 -17.01 -27.65 -2.76
C ILE A 138 -18.31 -26.82 -2.72
N ILE A 139 -18.27 -25.56 -3.15
CA ILE A 139 -19.42 -24.65 -3.11
C ILE A 139 -20.45 -24.98 -4.19
N ARG A 140 -20.01 -25.41 -5.39
CA ARG A 140 -20.92 -25.94 -6.42
C ARG A 140 -21.76 -27.11 -5.90
N LEU A 141 -21.21 -27.90 -4.96
CA LEU A 141 -21.94 -29.00 -4.31
C LEU A 141 -22.95 -28.54 -3.24
N LYS A 142 -22.89 -27.29 -2.76
CA LYS A 142 -23.68 -26.81 -1.61
C LYS A 142 -24.70 -25.70 -1.91
N ALA A 143 -24.79 -25.19 -3.14
CA ALA A 143 -25.76 -24.24 -3.75
C ALA A 143 -26.20 -22.97 -2.95
N LYS A 144 -26.55 -23.09 -1.67
CA LYS A 144 -27.12 -22.06 -0.80
C LYS A 144 -26.25 -20.81 -0.61
N ASN A 145 -24.93 -20.90 -0.83
CA ASN A 145 -23.97 -19.82 -0.54
C ASN A 145 -23.11 -19.38 -1.75
N GLU A 146 -23.47 -19.77 -2.97
CA GLU A 146 -22.64 -19.57 -4.17
C GLU A 146 -22.28 -18.09 -4.41
N HIS A 147 -23.22 -17.16 -4.18
CA HIS A 147 -23.01 -15.72 -4.40
C HIS A 147 -21.99 -15.11 -3.42
N ILE A 148 -21.97 -15.55 -2.16
CA ILE A 148 -21.02 -15.07 -1.14
C ILE A 148 -19.62 -15.55 -1.52
N ALA A 149 -19.50 -16.81 -1.92
CA ALA A 149 -18.26 -17.41 -2.36
C ALA A 149 -17.65 -16.69 -3.56
N LYS A 150 -18.44 -16.44 -4.61
CA LYS A 150 -17.97 -15.71 -5.81
C LYS A 150 -17.44 -14.32 -5.45
N LYS A 151 -18.12 -13.61 -4.55
CA LYS A 151 -17.68 -12.28 -4.09
C LYS A 151 -16.37 -12.34 -3.31
N GLU A 152 -16.22 -13.34 -2.45
CA GLU A 152 -15.01 -13.59 -1.67
C GLU A 152 -13.83 -13.97 -2.57
N THR A 153 -14.04 -14.85 -3.56
CA THR A 153 -13.07 -15.18 -4.61
C THR A 153 -12.62 -13.92 -5.36
N ALA A 154 -13.58 -13.14 -5.88
CA ALA A 154 -13.27 -11.92 -6.61
C ALA A 154 -12.45 -10.95 -5.77
N LEU A 155 -12.74 -10.84 -4.47
CA LEU A 155 -12.00 -9.99 -3.54
C LEU A 155 -10.56 -10.48 -3.32
N LYS A 156 -10.34 -11.80 -3.17
CA LYS A 156 -9.00 -12.40 -3.04
C LYS A 156 -8.15 -12.05 -4.27
N VAL A 157 -8.66 -12.35 -5.47
CA VAL A 157 -7.96 -12.11 -6.74
C VAL A 157 -7.72 -10.61 -6.96
N TRP A 158 -8.75 -9.78 -6.77
CA TRP A 158 -8.63 -8.32 -6.89
C TRP A 158 -7.52 -7.75 -5.99
N SER A 159 -7.44 -8.19 -4.74
CA SER A 159 -6.44 -7.68 -3.80
C SER A 159 -5.00 -8.02 -4.19
N ALA A 160 -4.80 -9.21 -4.77
CA ALA A 160 -3.50 -9.66 -5.23
C ALA A 160 -3.08 -8.97 -6.54
N ILE A 161 -4.00 -8.80 -7.49
CA ILE A 161 -3.75 -8.01 -8.71
C ILE A 161 -3.42 -6.56 -8.36
N GLY A 162 -4.20 -5.94 -7.46
CA GLY A 162 -3.95 -4.57 -7.00
C GLY A 162 -2.58 -4.40 -6.34
N MET A 163 -2.04 -5.44 -5.68
CA MET A 163 -0.68 -5.41 -5.15
C MET A 163 0.38 -5.44 -6.26
N ILE A 164 0.18 -6.26 -7.30
CA ILE A 164 1.10 -6.33 -8.45
C ILE A 164 1.09 -5.00 -9.22
N GLU A 165 -0.09 -4.41 -9.42
CA GLU A 165 -0.21 -3.05 -9.97
C GLU A 165 0.59 -2.05 -9.15
N LEU A 166 0.41 -2.06 -7.83
CA LEU A 166 1.10 -1.16 -6.92
C LEU A 166 2.64 -1.32 -7.00
N ILE A 167 3.14 -2.55 -7.16
CA ILE A 167 4.57 -2.82 -7.33
C ILE A 167 5.07 -2.29 -8.67
N ALA A 168 4.33 -2.51 -9.76
CA ALA A 168 4.68 -1.96 -11.07
C ALA A 168 4.76 -0.42 -11.02
N ILE A 169 3.77 0.20 -10.38
CA ILE A 169 3.69 1.63 -10.11
C ILE A 169 4.90 2.12 -9.31
N ARG A 170 5.20 1.47 -8.18
CA ARG A 170 6.34 1.85 -7.33
C ARG A 170 7.64 1.78 -8.12
N ASN A 171 7.81 0.73 -8.92
CA ASN A 171 9.03 0.56 -9.72
C ASN A 171 9.20 1.67 -10.76
N ILE A 172 8.14 2.06 -11.46
CA ILE A 172 8.25 3.17 -12.42
C ILE A 172 8.47 4.52 -11.72
N ILE A 173 7.85 4.76 -10.56
CA ILE A 173 8.07 5.99 -9.77
C ILE A 173 9.54 6.09 -9.36
N VAL A 174 10.07 5.02 -8.77
CA VAL A 174 11.41 5.01 -8.18
C VAL A 174 12.51 4.92 -9.24
N HIS A 175 12.31 4.13 -10.29
CA HIS A 175 13.38 3.79 -11.24
C HIS A 175 13.21 4.40 -12.63
N ASN A 176 12.02 4.88 -13.00
CA ASN A 176 11.75 5.39 -14.34
C ASN A 176 11.05 6.75 -14.37
N LYS A 177 11.27 7.59 -13.34
CA LYS A 177 10.72 8.95 -13.23
C LYS A 177 9.18 9.01 -13.39
N GLY A 178 8.48 7.93 -13.04
CA GLY A 178 7.04 7.80 -13.19
C GLY A 178 6.56 7.56 -14.62
N VAL A 179 7.42 7.12 -15.54
CA VAL A 179 7.04 6.81 -16.93
C VAL A 179 6.84 5.30 -17.09
N TRP A 180 5.77 4.89 -17.78
CA TRP A 180 5.52 3.48 -18.07
C TRP A 180 6.54 2.93 -19.08
N ASN A 181 7.09 1.76 -18.77
CA ASN A 181 8.03 1.04 -19.64
C ASN A 181 7.54 -0.40 -19.90
N GLU A 182 8.17 -1.05 -20.88
CA GLU A 182 7.81 -2.40 -21.31
C GLU A 182 7.84 -3.42 -20.16
N THR A 183 8.84 -3.34 -19.28
CA THR A 183 8.94 -4.23 -18.11
C THR A 183 7.71 -4.13 -17.20
N ALA A 184 7.26 -2.91 -16.90
CA ALA A 184 6.08 -2.70 -16.06
C ALA A 184 4.80 -3.15 -16.77
N ILE A 185 4.64 -2.87 -18.07
CA ILE A 185 3.48 -3.32 -18.85
C ILE A 185 3.41 -4.85 -18.90
N ASN A 186 4.54 -5.52 -19.12
CA ASN A 186 4.60 -6.97 -19.15
C ASN A 186 4.23 -7.60 -17.80
N LEU A 187 4.62 -6.98 -16.69
CA LEU A 187 4.21 -7.41 -15.35
C LEU A 187 2.70 -7.29 -15.16
N LEU A 188 2.12 -6.14 -15.53
CA LEU A 188 0.67 -5.90 -15.45
C LEU A 188 -0.12 -6.90 -16.31
N ALA A 189 0.30 -7.10 -17.56
CA ALA A 189 -0.35 -8.01 -18.50
C ALA A 189 -0.37 -9.45 -17.95
N LYS A 190 0.76 -9.94 -17.43
CA LYS A 190 0.86 -11.29 -16.82
C LYS A 190 -0.02 -11.45 -15.59
N SER A 191 -0.31 -10.38 -14.86
CA SER A 191 -1.15 -10.42 -13.67
C SER A 191 -2.66 -10.40 -13.96
N GLY A 192 -3.07 -10.21 -15.22
CA GLY A 192 -4.48 -10.19 -15.61
C GLY A 192 -5.13 -8.81 -15.57
N VAL A 193 -4.35 -7.73 -15.57
CA VAL A 193 -4.85 -6.37 -15.72
C VAL A 193 -5.36 -6.18 -17.16
N VAL A 194 -6.64 -5.83 -17.30
CA VAL A 194 -7.33 -5.80 -18.59
C VAL A 194 -6.99 -4.54 -19.40
N THR A 195 -6.85 -3.40 -18.71
CA THR A 195 -6.56 -2.11 -19.36
C THR A 195 -5.15 -1.68 -19.00
N LEU A 196 -4.26 -1.72 -19.99
CA LEU A 196 -2.84 -1.40 -19.80
C LEU A 196 -2.57 0.06 -20.19
N PRO A 197 -1.68 0.76 -19.47
CA PRO A 197 -1.25 2.09 -19.86
C PRO A 197 -0.33 2.05 -21.08
N ASN A 198 -0.25 3.15 -21.81
CA ASN A 198 0.65 3.28 -22.95
C ASN A 198 2.10 3.41 -22.48
N ILE A 199 3.02 2.70 -23.12
CA ILE A 199 4.46 2.87 -22.90
C ILE A 199 4.84 4.33 -23.20
N GLY A 200 5.71 4.91 -22.37
CA GLY A 200 6.13 6.31 -22.49
C GLY A 200 5.17 7.32 -21.86
N SER A 201 3.96 6.91 -21.46
CA SER A 201 3.04 7.80 -20.73
C SER A 201 3.46 7.95 -19.27
N CYS A 202 3.22 9.14 -18.70
CA CYS A 202 3.44 9.41 -17.28
C CYS A 202 2.32 8.82 -16.45
N VAL A 203 2.68 8.22 -15.33
CA VAL A 203 1.73 7.75 -14.34
C VAL A 203 1.10 8.92 -13.59
N GLN A 204 -0.21 8.85 -13.42
CA GLN A 204 -1.00 9.83 -12.69
C GLN A 204 -1.70 9.14 -11.53
N PHE A 205 -1.69 9.80 -10.36
CA PHE A 205 -2.34 9.29 -9.16
C PHE A 205 -3.26 10.31 -8.55
N THR A 206 -4.40 9.82 -8.11
CA THR A 206 -5.30 10.53 -7.24
C THR A 206 -5.23 9.95 -5.83
N MET A 207 -5.79 10.68 -4.88
CA MET A 207 -6.02 10.16 -3.53
C MET A 207 -6.86 8.88 -3.53
N SER A 208 -7.80 8.77 -4.47
CA SER A 208 -8.68 7.61 -4.58
C SER A 208 -7.86 6.34 -4.87
N ASP A 209 -6.89 6.45 -5.77
CA ASP A 209 -6.02 5.33 -6.15
C ASP A 209 -5.19 4.85 -4.95
N LEU A 210 -4.59 5.78 -4.20
CA LEU A 210 -3.84 5.45 -2.98
C LEU A 210 -4.71 4.69 -1.97
N LEU A 211 -5.95 5.14 -1.74
CA LEU A 211 -6.88 4.48 -0.82
C LEU A 211 -7.32 3.10 -1.32
N MET A 212 -7.49 2.94 -2.64
CA MET A 212 -7.77 1.65 -3.27
C MET A 212 -6.61 0.68 -3.09
N TYR A 213 -5.38 1.09 -3.40
CA TYR A 213 -4.19 0.26 -3.23
C TYR A 213 -3.94 -0.10 -1.76
N ARG A 214 -4.14 0.83 -0.84
CA ARG A 214 -4.11 0.53 0.60
C ARG A 214 -5.13 -0.55 0.97
N ARG A 215 -6.34 -0.47 0.44
CA ARG A 215 -7.38 -1.49 0.68
C ARG A 215 -6.98 -2.84 0.11
N ALA A 216 -6.37 -2.86 -1.09
CA ALA A 216 -5.84 -4.07 -1.69
C ALA A 216 -4.75 -4.71 -0.81
N VAL A 217 -3.73 -3.96 -0.39
CA VAL A 217 -2.65 -4.42 0.51
C VAL A 217 -3.22 -5.03 1.78
N ARG A 218 -4.08 -4.30 2.48
CA ARG A 218 -4.70 -4.79 3.73
C ARG A 218 -5.51 -6.07 3.49
N THR A 219 -6.29 -6.11 2.41
CA THR A 219 -7.10 -7.28 2.08
C THR A 219 -6.22 -8.47 1.81
N LEU A 220 -5.16 -8.30 1.00
CA LEU A 220 -4.22 -9.34 0.65
C LEU A 220 -3.50 -9.90 1.87
N LEU A 221 -2.93 -9.04 2.73
CA LEU A 221 -2.27 -9.46 3.96
C LEU A 221 -3.23 -10.22 4.89
N ASN A 222 -4.48 -9.74 5.00
CA ASN A 222 -5.50 -10.45 5.78
C ASN A 222 -5.83 -11.83 5.22
N LYS A 223 -5.87 -12.00 3.89
CA LYS A 223 -6.07 -13.31 3.28
C LYS A 223 -4.84 -14.20 3.43
N ALA A 224 -3.64 -13.63 3.32
CA ALA A 224 -2.39 -14.36 3.52
C ALA A 224 -2.28 -14.97 4.92
N MET A 225 -2.79 -14.29 5.96
CA MET A 225 -2.83 -14.83 7.33
C MET A 225 -3.62 -16.16 7.44
N SER A 226 -4.56 -16.41 6.53
CA SER A 226 -5.36 -17.64 6.49
C SER A 226 -4.77 -18.76 5.64
N LEU A 227 -3.59 -18.56 5.03
CA LEU A 227 -2.92 -19.59 4.22
C LEU A 227 -2.13 -20.56 5.11
N ARG A 228 -2.09 -21.82 4.71
CA ARG A 228 -1.26 -22.85 5.34
C ARG A 228 -0.50 -23.66 4.28
N PRO A 229 0.73 -24.14 4.57
CA PRO A 229 1.42 -25.14 3.77
C PRO A 229 0.53 -26.39 3.70
N GLY A 230 0.28 -26.92 2.50
CA GLY A 230 -0.62 -28.06 2.29
C GLY A 230 -2.06 -27.70 1.87
N ASP A 231 -2.51 -26.45 1.98
CA ASP A 231 -3.80 -26.01 1.38
C ASP A 231 -3.82 -26.28 -0.14
N CYS A 232 -2.65 -26.42 -0.76
CA CYS A 232 -2.45 -26.60 -2.20
C CYS A 232 -1.92 -27.99 -2.59
N ASP A 233 -1.44 -28.80 -1.64
CA ASP A 233 -0.79 -30.09 -1.91
C ASP A 233 -1.71 -31.27 -1.51
N THR A 234 -2.84 -31.39 -2.21
CA THR A 234 -3.69 -32.59 -2.33
C THR A 234 -4.57 -32.42 -3.55
#